data_AF-A0A8C5CV15-F1
#
_entry.id   AF-A0A8C5CV15-F1
#
_cell.length_a   1.000
_cell.length_b   1.000
_cell.length_c   1.000
_cell.angle_alpha   90.00
_cell.angle_beta   90.00
_cell.angle_gamma   90.00
#
_symmetry.space_group_name_H-M   'P 1'
#
loop_
_entity.id
_entity.type
_entity.pdbx_description
1 polymer ?
#
loop_
_entity_poly.entity_id
_entity_poly.type
_entity_poly.pdbx_seq_one_letter_code
_entity_poly.pdbx_strand_id
1 'polypeptide(L)'
;MADTIADTRRLFTKPQNLNDAYGPPSNFLEIDVSNPETMGVGRGRFTTYEIRLKTNLPIFKLKESRVRRRYSDFEWLRAELERESKVVVPPLPGKALARQLPFRGDDGIFDDSFIEERRQGLEQFLNKRFVQGFVTLSCVCKCFYVCQFICIYGFHLLGSLTFYFCPVCLSLEHRKK
;
A
#
# COMPACT_ATOMS: atom_id res chain seq x y z
N MET A 1 -11.22 45.08 23.21
CA MET A 1 -11.64 43.77 22.66
C MET A 1 -12.16 44.07 21.28
N ALA A 2 -11.51 43.57 20.22
CA ALA A 2 -11.93 43.86 18.85
C ALA A 2 -12.96 42.82 18.43
N ASP A 3 -14.21 43.27 18.24
CA ASP A 3 -15.31 42.43 17.77
C ASP A 3 -15.07 42.06 16.30
N THR A 4 -14.70 40.80 16.05
CA THR A 4 -14.58 40.25 14.70
C THR A 4 -15.98 40.03 14.14
N ILE A 5 -16.50 41.02 13.41
CA ILE A 5 -17.73 40.89 12.62
C ILE A 5 -17.51 39.79 11.58
N ALA A 6 -18.40 38.80 11.51
CA ALA A 6 -18.33 37.73 10.53
C ALA A 6 -18.43 38.31 9.11
N ASP A 7 -17.32 38.30 8.38
CA ASP A 7 -17.26 38.80 7.00
C ASP A 7 -18.01 37.84 6.07
N THR A 8 -19.25 38.20 5.72
CA THR A 8 -20.11 37.45 4.80
C THR A 8 -19.87 37.80 3.34
N ARG A 9 -18.84 38.60 3.02
CA ARG A 9 -18.48 38.91 1.64
C ARG A 9 -18.04 37.63 0.93
N ARG A 10 -18.79 37.26 -0.11
CA ARG A 10 -18.41 36.16 -0.99
C ARG A 10 -17.11 36.51 -1.70
N LEU A 11 -16.09 35.69 -1.49
CA LEU A 11 -14.88 35.75 -2.30
C LEU A 11 -15.25 35.49 -3.76
N PHE A 12 -14.73 36.28 -4.68
CA PHE A 12 -14.88 36.03 -6.11
C PHE A 12 -14.23 34.67 -6.45
N THR A 13 -15.06 33.65 -6.67
CA THR A 13 -14.59 32.35 -7.15
C THR A 13 -14.53 32.35 -8.67
N LYS A 14 -13.46 31.78 -9.21
CA LYS A 14 -13.35 31.56 -10.65
C LYS A 14 -14.50 30.64 -11.09
N PRO A 15 -15.28 30.98 -12.13
CA PRO A 15 -16.33 30.11 -12.64
C PRO A 15 -15.74 28.76 -13.04
N GLN A 16 -16.41 27.67 -12.64
CA GLN A 16 -15.99 26.31 -12.96
C GLN A 16 -16.01 26.10 -14.48
N ASN A 17 -14.96 25.48 -15.02
CA ASN A 17 -14.89 25.20 -16.45
C ASN A 17 -15.91 24.11 -16.82
N LEU A 18 -16.54 24.19 -17.99
CA LEU A 18 -17.50 23.17 -18.45
C LEU A 18 -16.86 21.78 -18.55
N ASN A 19 -15.58 21.67 -18.89
CA ASN A 19 -14.86 20.40 -18.88
C ASN A 19 -14.59 19.86 -17.47
N ASP A 20 -14.49 20.71 -16.44
CA ASP A 20 -14.34 20.27 -15.05
C ASP A 20 -15.69 19.88 -14.44
N ALA A 21 -16.78 20.53 -14.87
CA ALA A 21 -18.14 20.25 -14.40
C ALA A 21 -18.71 18.94 -14.97
N TYR A 22 -18.38 18.61 -16.22
CA TYR A 22 -18.89 17.42 -16.92
C TYR A 22 -17.80 16.38 -17.23
N GLY A 23 -16.55 16.67 -16.91
CA GLY A 23 -15.47 15.69 -17.00
C GLY A 23 -15.69 14.55 -16.00
N PRO A 24 -15.32 13.32 -16.35
CA PRO A 24 -15.36 12.22 -15.38
C PRO A 24 -14.49 12.62 -14.17
N PRO A 25 -14.95 12.42 -12.92
CA PRO A 25 -14.16 12.72 -11.74
C PRO A 25 -12.88 11.87 -11.80
N SER A 26 -11.78 12.49 -12.21
CA SER A 26 -10.62 11.81 -12.76
C SER A 26 -9.61 11.46 -11.69
N ASN A 27 -10.04 10.84 -10.59
CA ASN A 27 -9.14 10.30 -9.57
C ASN A 27 -9.47 8.82 -9.35
N PHE A 28 -8.76 7.94 -10.05
CA PHE A 28 -8.84 6.49 -9.85
C PHE A 28 -7.57 5.95 -9.21
N LEU A 29 -7.75 4.89 -8.45
CA LEU A 29 -6.70 4.16 -7.75
C LEU A 29 -7.12 2.69 -7.76
N GLU A 30 -6.50 1.93 -8.62
CA GLU A 30 -6.75 0.51 -8.83
C GLU A 30 -5.53 -0.29 -8.36
N ILE A 31 -5.79 -1.35 -7.60
CA ILE A 31 -4.76 -2.23 -7.06
C ILE A 31 -5.14 -3.66 -7.41
N ASP A 32 -4.28 -4.31 -8.21
CA ASP A 32 -4.43 -5.70 -8.59
C ASP A 32 -3.36 -6.55 -7.89
N VAL A 33 -3.75 -7.70 -7.34
CA VAL A 33 -2.82 -8.69 -6.80
C VAL A 33 -2.88 -9.94 -7.67
N SER A 34 -1.76 -10.37 -8.23
CA SER A 34 -1.70 -11.43 -9.25
C SER A 34 -0.38 -12.19 -9.22
N ASN A 35 -0.21 -13.16 -10.13
CA ASN A 35 1.03 -13.90 -10.36
C ASN A 35 1.65 -14.45 -9.07
N PRO A 36 0.98 -15.39 -8.39
CA PRO A 36 1.57 -16.05 -7.24
C PRO A 36 2.76 -16.89 -7.68
N GLU A 37 3.90 -16.68 -7.05
CA GLU A 37 5.10 -17.47 -7.29
C GLU A 37 5.68 -17.97 -5.98
N THR A 38 5.89 -19.28 -5.91
CA THR A 38 6.56 -19.93 -4.79
C THR A 38 8.07 -19.85 -4.98
N MET A 39 8.72 -19.10 -4.07
CA MET A 39 10.16 -18.89 -4.04
C MET A 39 10.79 -19.74 -2.93
N GLY A 40 12.04 -20.16 -3.14
CA GLY A 40 12.82 -20.93 -2.16
C GLY A 40 12.79 -22.44 -2.38
N VAL A 41 13.55 -23.17 -1.54
CA VAL A 41 13.72 -24.62 -1.64
C VAL A 41 13.50 -25.27 -0.27
N GLY A 42 12.87 -26.44 -0.24
CA GLY A 42 12.67 -27.23 0.98
C GLY A 42 11.75 -26.56 2.01
N ARG A 43 12.26 -26.40 3.24
CA ARG A 43 11.53 -25.79 4.38
C ARG A 43 11.50 -24.25 4.34
N GLY A 44 12.31 -23.62 3.50
CA GLY A 44 12.37 -22.17 3.33
C GLY A 44 11.50 -21.63 2.20
N ARG A 45 10.50 -22.41 1.73
CA ARG A 45 9.61 -22.01 0.64
C ARG A 45 8.58 -20.98 1.11
N PHE A 46 8.34 -19.95 0.31
CA PHE A 46 7.32 -18.94 0.56
C PHE A 46 6.68 -18.44 -0.73
N THR A 47 5.39 -18.14 -0.69
CA THR A 47 4.67 -17.58 -1.83
C THR A 47 4.74 -16.07 -1.81
N THR A 48 5.11 -15.51 -2.96
CA THR A 48 5.11 -14.07 -3.21
C THR A 48 4.00 -13.74 -4.21
N TYR A 49 3.45 -12.54 -4.07
CA TYR A 49 2.41 -12.02 -4.94
C TYR A 49 2.91 -10.76 -5.61
N GLU A 50 2.48 -10.57 -6.84
CA GLU A 50 2.72 -9.35 -7.57
C GLU A 50 1.57 -8.37 -7.35
N ILE A 51 1.92 -7.17 -6.91
CA ILE A 51 1.01 -6.05 -6.72
C ILE A 51 1.22 -5.08 -7.87
N ARG A 52 0.16 -4.79 -8.61
CA ARG A 52 0.12 -3.77 -9.65
C ARG A 52 -0.75 -2.61 -9.18
N LEU A 53 -0.20 -1.41 -9.23
CA LEU A 53 -0.88 -0.17 -8.88
C LEU A 53 -1.09 0.64 -10.14
N LYS A 54 -2.32 1.10 -10.39
CA LYS A 54 -2.65 2.06 -11.44
C LYS A 54 -3.39 3.24 -10.83
N THR A 55 -2.88 4.44 -11.06
CA THR A 55 -3.51 5.64 -10.51
C THR A 55 -3.15 6.88 -11.31
N ASN A 56 -4.06 7.84 -11.29
CA ASN A 56 -3.84 9.17 -11.83
C ASN A 56 -3.77 10.24 -10.72
N LEU A 57 -3.70 9.83 -9.45
CA LEU A 57 -3.58 10.75 -8.33
C LEU A 57 -2.24 11.49 -8.37
N PRO A 58 -2.22 12.82 -8.19
CA PRO A 58 -1.00 13.63 -8.29
C PRO A 58 0.01 13.37 -7.15
N ILE A 59 -0.40 12.64 -6.11
CA ILE A 59 0.46 12.25 -4.98
C ILE A 59 1.49 11.17 -5.37
N PHE A 60 1.23 10.41 -6.43
CA PHE A 60 2.14 9.38 -6.92
C PHE A 60 3.00 9.94 -8.06
N LYS A 61 4.32 9.80 -7.95
CA LYS A 61 5.26 10.18 -9.01
C LYS A 61 5.11 9.29 -10.26
N LEU A 62 4.70 8.03 -10.06
CA LEU A 62 4.49 7.04 -11.11
C LEU A 62 3.00 6.75 -11.23
N LYS A 63 2.48 6.76 -12.46
CA LYS A 63 1.08 6.40 -12.74
C LYS A 63 0.82 4.89 -12.63
N GLU A 64 1.87 4.10 -12.85
CA GLU A 64 1.84 2.65 -12.76
C GLU A 64 3.08 2.14 -12.02
N SER A 65 2.89 1.18 -11.12
CA SER A 65 3.99 0.48 -10.45
C SER A 65 3.70 -1.01 -10.29
N ARG A 66 4.75 -1.82 -10.28
CA ARG A 66 4.69 -3.28 -10.10
C ARG A 66 5.72 -3.68 -9.04
N VAL A 67 5.26 -4.26 -7.94
CA VAL A 67 6.12 -4.69 -6.83
C VAL A 67 5.73 -6.11 -6.41
N ARG A 68 6.70 -6.90 -5.98
CA ARG A 68 6.46 -8.24 -5.44
C ARG A 68 6.62 -8.26 -3.94
N ARG A 69 5.62 -8.80 -3.23
CA ARG A 69 5.57 -8.86 -1.76
C ARG A 69 5.11 -10.23 -1.29
N ARG A 70 5.61 -10.66 -0.13
CA ARG A 70 5.14 -11.88 0.55
C ARG A 70 4.04 -11.52 1.54
N TYR A 71 3.26 -12.53 1.95
CA TYR A 71 2.18 -12.35 2.94
C TYR A 71 2.64 -11.63 4.22
N SER A 72 3.83 -11.94 4.74
CA SER A 72 4.39 -11.29 5.94
C SER A 72 4.55 -9.77 5.81
N ASP A 73 4.76 -9.26 4.59
CA ASP A 73 4.90 -7.84 4.35
C ASP A 73 3.55 -7.12 4.51
N PHE A 74 2.44 -7.79 4.17
CA PHE A 74 1.08 -7.29 4.40
C PHE A 74 0.72 -7.28 5.88
N GLU A 75 1.19 -8.26 6.65
CA GLU A 75 1.03 -8.26 8.11
C GLU A 75 1.76 -7.09 8.76
N TRP A 76 2.99 -6.83 8.32
CA TRP A 76 3.74 -5.66 8.76
C TRP A 76 3.01 -4.36 8.40
N LEU A 77 2.53 -4.24 7.15
CA LEU A 77 1.76 -3.08 6.71
C LEU A 77 0.51 -2.87 7.60
N ARG A 78 -0.22 -3.94 7.89
CA ARG A 78 -1.37 -3.88 8.80
C ARG A 78 -0.98 -3.39 10.19
N ALA A 79 0.05 -3.98 10.80
CA ALA A 79 0.48 -3.62 12.16
C ALA A 79 0.91 -2.15 12.23
N GLU A 80 1.62 -1.68 11.22
CA GLU A 80 2.05 -0.29 11.15
C GLU A 80 0.87 0.68 10.96
N LEU A 81 -0.12 0.28 10.16
CA LEU A 81 -1.35 1.06 9.99
C LEU A 81 -2.20 1.12 11.26
N GLU A 82 -2.29 0.02 12.02
CA GLU A 82 -2.95 0.00 13.33
C GLU A 82 -2.22 0.91 14.34
N ARG A 83 -0.91 1.06 14.20
CA ARG A 83 -0.07 1.92 15.07
C ARG A 83 -0.20 3.40 14.73
N GLU A 84 -0.16 3.76 13.45
CA GLU A 84 -0.18 5.17 13.01
C GLU A 84 -1.60 5.76 12.95
N SER A 85 -2.62 4.93 12.75
CA SER A 85 -3.99 5.39 12.51
C SER A 85 -5.01 4.64 13.36
N LYS A 86 -5.91 5.37 14.02
CA LYS A 86 -7.04 4.79 14.77
C LYS A 86 -8.16 4.23 13.87
N VAL A 87 -7.92 4.10 12.57
CA VAL A 87 -8.91 3.61 11.60
C VAL A 87 -9.01 2.09 11.70
N VAL A 88 -10.23 1.55 11.68
CA VAL A 88 -10.53 0.10 11.74
C VAL A 88 -9.91 -0.62 10.54
N VAL A 89 -8.89 -1.45 10.78
CA VAL A 89 -8.18 -2.19 9.71
C VAL A 89 -8.97 -3.43 9.32
N PRO A 90 -9.34 -3.61 8.03
CA PRO A 90 -9.96 -4.84 7.56
C PRO A 90 -9.11 -6.05 7.96
N PRO A 91 -9.73 -7.17 8.34
CA PRO A 91 -8.99 -8.38 8.65
C PRO A 91 -8.24 -8.87 7.41
N LEU A 92 -6.97 -9.26 7.60
CA LEU A 92 -6.21 -9.99 6.60
C LEU A 92 -6.74 -11.44 6.50
N PRO A 93 -6.64 -12.08 5.32
CA PRO A 93 -6.93 -13.51 5.20
C PRO A 93 -6.05 -14.29 6.20
N GLY A 94 -6.66 -15.15 7.01
CA GLY A 94 -6.01 -15.74 8.18
C GLY A 94 -4.69 -16.46 7.86
N LYS A 95 -3.76 -16.48 8.84
CA LYS A 95 -2.43 -17.08 8.72
C LYS A 95 -2.40 -18.58 8.35
N ALA A 96 -3.55 -19.24 8.25
CA ALA A 96 -3.72 -20.64 7.87
C ALA A 96 -2.72 -21.58 8.57
N LEU A 97 -2.51 -21.36 9.88
CA LEU A 97 -1.57 -22.12 10.69
C LEU A 97 -1.88 -23.63 10.65
N ALA A 98 -3.17 -24.00 10.55
CA ALA A 98 -3.62 -25.37 10.38
C ALA A 98 -3.16 -26.03 9.06
N ARG A 99 -2.90 -25.23 8.02
CA ARG A 99 -2.38 -25.71 6.72
C ARG A 99 -0.85 -25.83 6.70
N GLN A 100 -0.16 -25.40 7.77
CA GLN A 100 1.30 -25.57 7.92
C GLN A 100 1.70 -26.87 8.62
N LEU A 101 0.73 -27.65 9.11
CA LEU A 101 1.00 -28.88 9.83
C LEU A 101 1.57 -29.96 8.88
N PRO A 102 2.64 -30.67 9.29
CA PRO A 102 3.11 -31.83 8.54
C PRO A 102 2.06 -32.95 8.54
N PHE A 103 2.07 -33.82 7.53
CA PHE A 103 1.17 -35.00 7.37
C PHE A 103 -0.25 -34.72 6.84
N ARG A 104 -0.40 -33.77 5.93
CA ARG A 104 -1.65 -33.57 5.19
C ARG A 104 -1.58 -34.21 3.80
N GLY A 105 -2.73 -34.60 3.26
CA GLY A 105 -2.86 -35.12 1.88
C GLY A 105 -2.95 -34.02 0.82
N ASP A 106 -2.97 -32.74 1.23
CA ASP A 106 -2.97 -31.56 0.37
C ASP A 106 -1.59 -30.87 0.39
N ASP A 107 -1.28 -30.06 -0.62
CA ASP A 107 -0.05 -29.23 -0.68
C ASP A 107 -0.05 -28.08 0.36
N GLY A 108 -1.02 -28.08 1.28
CA GLY A 108 -1.12 -27.21 2.44
C GLY A 108 -1.17 -25.73 2.08
N ILE A 109 -0.12 -24.99 2.44
CA ILE A 109 0.02 -23.56 2.14
C ILE A 109 0.40 -23.27 0.68
N PHE A 110 0.77 -24.29 -0.09
CA PHE A 110 1.14 -24.19 -1.51
C PHE A 110 0.05 -24.70 -2.44
N ASP A 111 -1.10 -25.07 -1.90
CA ASP A 111 -2.26 -25.49 -2.67
C ASP A 111 -2.82 -24.31 -3.50
N ASP A 112 -3.10 -24.52 -4.78
CA ASP A 112 -3.54 -23.45 -5.69
C ASP A 112 -4.86 -22.81 -5.26
N SER A 113 -5.79 -23.59 -4.69
CA SER A 113 -7.06 -23.05 -4.19
C SER A 113 -6.83 -22.09 -3.02
N PHE A 114 -5.87 -22.41 -2.16
CA PHE A 114 -5.49 -21.59 -1.02
C PHE A 114 -4.77 -20.31 -1.46
N ILE A 115 -3.87 -20.43 -2.44
CA ILE A 115 -3.14 -19.30 -2.99
C ILE A 115 -4.11 -18.29 -3.59
N GLU A 116 -5.13 -18.75 -4.32
CA GLU A 116 -6.14 -17.90 -4.94
C GLU A 116 -7.08 -17.25 -3.91
N GLU A 117 -7.57 -18.01 -2.92
CA GLU A 117 -8.37 -17.46 -1.80
C GLU A 117 -7.60 -16.34 -1.08
N ARG A 118 -6.31 -16.59 -0.79
CA ARG A 118 -5.44 -15.59 -0.16
C ARG A 118 -5.21 -14.39 -1.06
N ARG A 119 -5.00 -14.59 -2.37
CA ARG A 119 -4.81 -13.51 -3.35
C ARG A 119 -6.00 -12.56 -3.35
N GLN A 120 -7.22 -13.10 -3.42
CA GLN A 120 -8.47 -12.32 -3.36
C GLN A 120 -8.60 -11.55 -2.04
N GLY A 121 -8.32 -12.20 -0.90
CA GLY A 121 -8.36 -11.55 0.40
C GLY A 121 -7.34 -10.40 0.53
N LEU A 122 -6.14 -10.57 -0.03
CA LEU A 122 -5.12 -9.51 -0.07
C LEU A 122 -5.56 -8.35 -0.96
N GLU A 123 -6.08 -8.62 -2.15
CA GLU A 123 -6.59 -7.59 -3.06
C GLU A 123 -7.71 -6.77 -2.41
N GLN A 124 -8.69 -7.44 -1.78
CA GLN A 124 -9.77 -6.78 -1.06
C GLN A 124 -9.26 -5.93 0.11
N PHE A 125 -8.26 -6.42 0.85
CA PHE A 125 -7.65 -5.67 1.94
C PHE A 125 -7.02 -4.35 1.45
N LEU A 126 -6.28 -4.39 0.33
CA LEU A 126 -5.70 -3.19 -0.25
C LEU A 126 -6.80 -2.27 -0.77
N ASN A 127 -7.69 -2.74 -1.64
CA ASN A 127 -8.73 -1.90 -2.24
C ASN A 127 -9.62 -1.22 -1.18
N LYS A 128 -10.03 -1.94 -0.12
CA LYS A 128 -10.83 -1.35 0.97
C LYS A 128 -10.11 -0.22 1.70
N ARG A 129 -8.79 -0.29 1.85
CA ARG A 129 -8.04 0.75 2.57
C ARG A 129 -7.66 1.96 1.75
N PHE A 130 -7.40 1.77 0.48
CA PHE A 130 -6.96 2.85 -0.40
C PHE A 130 -8.12 3.71 -0.92
N VAL A 131 -9.30 3.11 -1.12
CA VAL A 131 -10.51 3.85 -1.50
C VAL A 131 -10.98 4.83 -0.41
N GLN A 132 -10.70 4.54 0.87
CA GLN A 132 -11.07 5.44 1.96
C GLN A 132 -10.22 6.73 2.05
N GLY A 133 -9.24 6.94 1.16
CA GLY A 133 -8.54 8.23 0.98
C GLY A 133 -7.65 8.67 2.14
N PHE A 134 -7.72 8.00 3.30
CA PHE A 134 -7.08 8.44 4.54
C PHE A 134 -5.61 8.02 4.66
N VAL A 135 -5.16 7.05 3.85
CA VAL A 135 -3.90 6.31 4.07
C VAL A 135 -2.84 6.57 2.99
N THR A 136 -3.16 7.35 1.96
CA THR A 136 -2.22 7.69 0.86
C THR A 136 -1.12 8.68 1.28
N LEU A 137 -1.18 9.21 2.51
CA LEU A 137 -0.24 10.22 3.03
C LEU A 137 0.94 9.66 3.82
N SER A 138 0.91 8.42 4.33
CA SER A 138 2.05 7.88 5.08
C SER A 138 3.19 7.44 4.14
N CYS A 139 4.43 7.80 4.49
CA CYS A 139 5.63 7.37 3.76
C CYS A 139 5.73 5.85 3.66
N VAL A 140 5.21 5.15 4.67
CA VAL A 140 5.15 3.69 4.75
C VAL A 140 4.35 3.10 3.59
N CYS A 141 3.15 3.63 3.32
CA CYS A 141 2.33 3.15 2.22
C CYS A 141 2.97 3.43 0.86
N LYS A 142 3.52 4.64 0.63
CA LYS A 142 4.22 4.94 -0.63
C LYS A 142 5.39 4.01 -0.87
N CYS A 143 6.14 3.66 0.17
CA CYS A 143 7.28 2.74 0.06
C CYS A 143 6.84 1.32 -0.32
N PHE A 144 5.71 0.84 0.24
CA PHE A 144 5.21 -0.51 -0.01
C PHE A 144 4.92 -0.77 -1.50
N TYR A 145 4.35 0.21 -2.21
CA TYR A 145 3.93 0.11 -3.61
C TYR A 145 4.94 0.63 -4.64
N VAL A 146 5.96 1.40 -4.22
CA VAL A 146 6.90 2.05 -5.14
C VAL A 146 8.33 1.54 -4.98
N CYS A 147 8.81 1.26 -3.77
CA CYS A 147 10.14 0.63 -3.63
C CYS A 147 10.02 -0.88 -3.79
N GLN A 148 10.97 -1.48 -4.50
CA GLN A 148 11.11 -2.94 -4.57
C GLN A 148 11.56 -3.53 -3.22
N PHE A 149 12.16 -2.71 -2.35
CA PHE A 149 12.57 -3.06 -0.99
C PHE A 149 11.68 -2.34 0.04
N ILE A 150 11.32 -3.01 1.13
CA ILE A 150 10.64 -2.36 2.25
C ILE A 150 11.68 -1.46 2.93
N CYS A 151 11.46 -0.14 3.00
CA CYS A 151 12.19 0.71 3.95
C CYS A 151 11.77 0.28 5.35
N ILE A 152 12.49 -0.67 5.94
CA ILE A 152 12.39 -0.91 7.36
C ILE A 152 13.02 0.31 8.03
N TYR A 153 12.25 1.05 8.81
CA TYR A 153 12.81 2.02 9.74
C TYR A 153 13.77 1.26 10.67
N GLY A 154 15.07 1.32 10.36
CA GLY A 154 16.11 0.70 11.16
C GLY A 154 16.25 1.44 12.47
N PHE A 155 15.61 0.93 13.52
CA PHE A 155 15.93 1.28 14.91
C PHE A 155 16.89 0.20 15.42
N HIS A 156 18.20 0.48 15.52
CA HIS A 156 19.03 -0.06 16.61
C HIS A 156 20.43 0.58 16.70
N LEU A 157 20.74 1.00 17.94
CA LEU A 157 22.06 1.13 18.57
C LEU A 157 23.11 1.97 17.83
N LEU A 158 23.11 3.29 18.10
CA LEU A 158 24.26 4.22 18.20
C LEU A 158 23.79 5.65 17.88
N GLY A 159 23.11 6.30 18.84
CA GLY A 159 23.13 7.76 19.05
C GLY A 159 22.91 8.75 17.90
N SER A 160 22.45 8.36 16.71
CA SER A 160 22.20 9.27 15.59
C SER A 160 21.10 8.71 14.70
N LEU A 161 20.01 9.45 14.52
CA LEU A 161 18.95 9.14 13.54
C LEU A 161 19.53 9.20 12.13
N THR A 162 20.06 8.10 11.61
CA THR A 162 20.36 7.99 10.18
C THR A 162 19.12 7.44 9.47
N PHE A 163 18.41 8.32 8.77
CA PHE A 163 17.32 7.95 7.87
C PHE A 163 17.89 7.11 6.71
N TYR A 164 17.73 5.79 6.75
CA TYR A 164 17.96 4.97 5.57
C TYR A 164 16.79 5.14 4.60
N PHE A 165 16.82 6.25 3.84
CA PHE A 165 16.03 6.36 2.63
C PHE A 165 16.47 5.24 1.67
N CYS A 166 15.54 4.42 1.19
CA CYS A 166 15.70 3.58 0.01
C CYS A 166 16.32 4.47 -1.10
N PRO A 167 17.52 4.19 -1.61
CA PRO A 167 18.17 5.02 -2.63
C PRO A 167 17.34 5.14 -3.92
N VAL A 168 16.34 4.27 -4.12
CA VAL A 168 15.34 4.39 -5.20
C VAL A 168 14.39 5.59 -4.99
N CYS A 169 14.05 5.93 -3.74
CA CYS A 169 13.31 7.17 -3.43
C CYS A 169 14.17 8.42 -3.60
N LEU A 170 15.49 8.33 -3.33
CA LEU A 170 16.42 9.45 -3.50
C LEU A 170 16.79 9.69 -4.97
N SER A 171 16.92 8.63 -5.78
CA SER A 171 17.34 8.73 -7.18
C SER A 171 16.27 9.32 -8.12
N LEU A 172 15.00 9.38 -7.69
CA LEU A 172 13.93 10.09 -8.40
C LEU A 172 13.94 11.61 -8.16
N GLU A 173 14.75 12.10 -7.22
CA GLU A 173 14.94 13.54 -6.96
C GLU A 173 16.09 14.15 -7.80
N HIS A 174 16.97 13.33 -8.37
CA HIS A 174 18.19 13.79 -9.06
C HIS A 174 18.27 13.52 -10.57
N ARG A 175 17.25 12.93 -11.21
CA ARG A 175 17.16 12.83 -12.69
C ARG A 175 16.20 13.83 -13.35
N LYS A 176 16.17 15.05 -12.82
CA LYS A 176 15.63 16.24 -13.51
C LYS A 176 16.53 17.47 -13.28
N LYS A 177 17.79 17.35 -13.68
CA LYS A 177 18.53 18.47 -14.26
C LYS A 177 18.93 18.05 -15.66
#